data_AF-A0A1N7LZ14-F1
#
_entry.id   AF-A0A1N7LZ14-F1
#
_cell.length_a   1.000
_cell.length_b   1.000
_cell.length_c   1.000
_cell.angle_alpha   90.00
_cell.angle_beta   90.00
_cell.angle_gamma   90.00
#
_symmetry.space_group_name_H-M   'P 1'
#
loop_
_entity.id
_entity.type
_entity.pdbx_description
1 polymer ?
#
loop_
_entity_poly.entity_id
_entity_poly.type
_entity_poly.pdbx_seq_one_letter_code
_entity_poly.pdbx_strand_id
1 'polypeptide(L)'
;MKVLLNRLKAAYVSIYLAVASVIAAYAAWQLLQGHDVLTWAGVLLSAAPMALVIGFLMVKPVMARTSADLPEAHVPIAAGVALTAWGSSGDSWLPLSLALISYVGFLLYVYWYSRYGRLKSESLTVGKPLPAFTLTDKQGTVVWTHETDNYRVRPEPETFLEVIRAI
;
A
#
# COMPACT_ATOMS: atom_id res chain seq x y z
N MET A 1 -12.23 -8.73 18.63
CA MET A 1 -12.01 -9.06 17.20
C MET A 1 -11.32 -7.94 16.40
N LYS A 2 -11.90 -6.73 16.29
CA LYS A 2 -11.36 -5.63 15.44
C LYS A 2 -9.94 -5.18 15.83
N VAL A 3 -9.65 -5.05 17.13
CA VAL A 3 -8.31 -4.66 17.62
C VAL A 3 -7.25 -5.69 17.23
N LEU A 4 -7.55 -6.99 17.39
CA LEU A 4 -6.65 -8.08 17.02
C LEU A 4 -6.38 -8.10 15.51
N LEU A 5 -7.43 -7.95 14.69
CA LEU A 5 -7.31 -7.88 13.23
C LEU A 5 -6.42 -6.70 12.78
N ASN A 6 -6.58 -5.54 13.42
CA ASN A 6 -5.76 -4.36 13.12
C ASN A 6 -4.29 -4.58 13.48
N ARG A 7 -4.01 -5.23 14.62
CA ARG A 7 -2.64 -5.62 15.00
C ARG A 7 -2.03 -6.61 14.00
N LEU A 8 -2.81 -7.58 13.53
CA LEU A 8 -2.35 -8.56 12.54
C LEU A 8 -2.00 -7.88 11.21
N LYS A 9 -2.85 -6.97 10.73
CA LYS A 9 -2.57 -6.17 9.53
C LYS A 9 -1.31 -5.31 9.69
N ALA A 10 -1.14 -4.68 10.86
CA ALA A 10 0.05 -3.87 11.15
C ALA A 10 1.33 -4.71 11.16
N ALA A 11 1.31 -5.89 11.77
CA ALA A 11 2.46 -6.81 11.74
C ALA A 11 2.77 -7.30 10.33
N TYR A 12 1.72 -7.62 9.56
CA TYR A 12 1.84 -8.18 8.22
C TYR A 12 2.65 -7.30 7.27
N VAL A 13 2.41 -5.98 7.20
CA VAL A 13 3.10 -5.13 6.21
C VAL A 13 4.62 -5.07 6.47
N SER A 14 5.02 -5.01 7.75
CA SER A 14 6.42 -5.00 8.14
C SER A 14 7.10 -6.34 7.87
N ILE A 15 6.42 -7.45 8.19
CA ILE A 15 6.92 -8.81 7.93
C ILE A 15 7.05 -9.02 6.41
N TYR A 16 6.05 -8.63 5.63
CA TYR A 16 6.06 -8.77 4.19
C TYR A 16 7.20 -7.96 3.55
N LEU A 17 7.38 -6.69 3.96
CA LEU A 17 8.50 -5.88 3.51
C LEU A 17 9.85 -6.54 3.83
N ALA A 18 10.02 -7.05 5.05
CA ALA A 18 11.27 -7.71 5.46
C ALA A 18 11.55 -8.96 4.62
N VAL A 19 10.55 -9.84 4.47
CA VAL A 19 10.67 -11.06 3.66
C VAL A 19 10.98 -10.74 2.20
N ALA A 20 10.24 -9.82 1.58
CA ALA A 20 10.47 -9.42 0.20
C ALA A 20 11.86 -8.79 -0.01
N SER A 21 12.32 -7.99 0.96
CA SER A 21 13.66 -7.38 0.91
C SER A 21 14.77 -8.41 1.03
N VAL A 22 14.62 -9.40 1.92
CA VAL A 22 15.57 -10.51 2.07
C VAL A 22 15.62 -11.37 0.80
N ILE A 23 14.46 -11.70 0.22
CA ILE A 23 14.40 -12.46 -1.04
C ILE A 23 15.06 -11.67 -2.17
N ALA A 24 14.78 -10.38 -2.30
CA ALA A 24 15.40 -9.53 -3.32
C ALA A 24 16.93 -9.44 -3.14
N ALA A 25 17.42 -9.22 -1.92
CA ALA A 25 18.85 -9.19 -1.64
C ALA A 25 19.52 -10.53 -1.92
N TYR A 26 18.89 -11.63 -1.54
CA TYR A 26 19.38 -12.98 -1.81
C TYR A 26 19.42 -13.28 -3.31
N ALA A 27 18.37 -12.93 -4.06
CA ALA A 27 18.34 -13.10 -5.51
C ALA A 27 19.43 -12.27 -6.22
N ALA A 28 19.64 -11.02 -5.78
CA ALA A 28 20.73 -10.18 -6.28
C ALA A 28 22.11 -10.80 -5.98
N TRP A 29 22.30 -11.33 -4.76
CA TRP A 29 23.52 -12.07 -4.42
C TRP A 29 23.73 -13.25 -5.37
N GLN A 30 22.71 -14.06 -5.63
CA GLN A 30 22.83 -15.25 -6.48
C GLN A 30 23.22 -14.90 -7.91
N LEU A 31 22.71 -13.79 -8.45
CA LEU A 31 23.15 -13.26 -9.75
C LEU A 31 24.63 -12.86 -9.74
N LEU A 32 25.12 -12.24 -8.67
CA LEU A 32 26.53 -11.86 -8.53
C LEU A 32 27.47 -13.07 -8.42
N GLN A 33 26.97 -14.20 -7.92
CA GLN A 33 27.73 -15.47 -7.87
C GLN A 33 27.75 -16.22 -9.22
N GLY A 34 27.09 -15.69 -10.26
CA GLY A 34 27.06 -16.29 -11.59
C GLY A 34 26.10 -17.48 -11.73
N HIS A 35 25.11 -17.61 -10.85
CA HIS A 35 24.01 -18.57 -11.05
C HIS A 35 23.13 -18.17 -12.24
N ASP A 36 22.22 -19.07 -12.65
CA ASP A 36 21.35 -18.88 -13.80
C ASP A 36 20.62 -17.53 -13.77
N VAL A 37 20.93 -16.69 -14.77
CA VAL A 37 20.48 -15.31 -14.81
C VAL A 37 18.97 -15.23 -14.96
N LEU A 38 18.38 -16.08 -15.81
CA LEU A 38 16.95 -16.05 -16.10
C LEU A 38 16.13 -16.37 -14.85
N THR A 39 16.52 -17.41 -14.12
CA THR A 39 15.88 -17.86 -12.89
C THR A 39 15.97 -16.79 -11.81
N TRP A 40 17.17 -16.32 -11.49
CA TRP A 40 17.36 -15.39 -10.36
C TRP A 40 16.92 -13.95 -10.68
N ALA A 41 16.95 -13.53 -11.94
CA ALA A 41 16.30 -12.29 -12.36
C ALA A 41 14.78 -12.38 -12.22
N GLY A 42 14.19 -13.56 -12.51
CA GLY A 42 12.78 -13.83 -12.25
C GLY A 42 12.41 -13.69 -10.78
N VAL A 43 13.20 -14.30 -9.88
CA VAL A 43 13.00 -14.17 -8.42
C VAL A 43 13.12 -12.71 -7.99
N LEU A 44 14.16 -12.01 -8.46
CA LEU A 44 14.36 -10.60 -8.14
C LEU A 44 13.18 -9.74 -8.60
N LEU A 45 12.69 -9.97 -9.83
CA LEU A 45 11.54 -9.26 -10.38
C LEU A 45 10.23 -9.56 -9.62
N SER A 46 10.11 -10.74 -9.02
CA SER A 46 8.94 -11.10 -8.19
C SER A 46 8.92 -10.42 -6.81
N ALA A 47 10.08 -10.04 -6.26
CA ALA A 47 10.22 -9.54 -4.91
C ALA A 47 10.53 -8.03 -4.84
N ALA A 48 11.47 -7.56 -5.68
CA ALA A 48 12.02 -6.21 -5.61
C ALA A 48 10.99 -5.09 -5.84
N PRO A 49 10.07 -5.16 -6.84
CA PRO A 49 9.13 -4.06 -7.10
C PRO A 49 8.33 -3.67 -5.86
N MET A 50 7.81 -4.66 -5.13
CA MET A 50 6.98 -4.38 -3.96
C MET A 50 7.79 -3.98 -2.74
N ALA A 51 8.98 -4.57 -2.54
CA ALA A 51 9.90 -4.15 -1.49
C ALA A 51 10.29 -2.66 -1.66
N LEU A 52 10.60 -2.24 -2.88
CA LEU A 52 10.94 -0.85 -3.19
C LEU A 52 9.75 0.09 -3.03
N VAL A 53 8.56 -0.28 -3.53
CA VAL A 53 7.36 0.54 -3.39
C VAL A 53 6.99 0.73 -1.92
N ILE A 54 6.89 -0.34 -1.13
CA ILE A 54 6.54 -0.23 0.30
C ILE A 54 7.64 0.49 1.07
N GLY A 55 8.92 0.17 0.81
CA GLY A 55 10.04 0.85 1.44
C GLY A 55 10.04 2.35 1.17
N PHE A 56 9.80 2.75 -0.08
CA PHE A 56 9.67 4.16 -0.46
C PHE A 56 8.48 4.84 0.21
N LEU A 57 7.31 4.17 0.29
CA LEU A 57 6.12 4.71 0.97
C LEU A 57 6.34 4.90 2.48
N MET A 58 7.17 4.07 3.11
CA MET A 58 7.52 4.24 4.53
C MET A 58 8.41 5.47 4.76
N VAL A 59 9.23 5.85 3.79
CA VAL A 59 10.07 7.07 3.85
C VAL A 59 9.27 8.31 3.44
N LYS A 60 8.39 8.20 2.45
CA LYS A 60 7.55 9.30 1.93
C LYS A 60 6.06 8.93 1.97
N PRO A 61 5.36 9.18 3.10
CA PRO A 61 3.99 8.71 3.31
C PRO A 61 2.90 9.48 2.54
N VAL A 62 3.25 10.54 1.80
CA VAL A 62 2.28 11.48 1.19
C VAL A 62 1.83 11.04 -0.22
N MET A 63 2.24 9.87 -0.68
CA MET A 63 1.87 9.40 -2.02
C MET A 63 0.47 8.78 -2.04
N ALA A 64 -0.46 9.43 -2.74
CA ALA A 64 -1.79 8.90 -2.99
C ALA A 64 -1.71 7.63 -3.88
N ARG A 65 -2.44 6.58 -3.51
CA ARG A 65 -2.53 5.34 -4.31
C ARG A 65 -3.48 5.57 -5.48
N THR A 66 -2.98 5.44 -6.70
CA THR A 66 -3.70 5.74 -7.96
C THR A 66 -4.65 4.63 -8.43
N SER A 67 -4.47 3.39 -7.97
CA SER A 67 -5.24 2.23 -8.40
C SER A 67 -5.57 1.30 -7.23
N ALA A 68 -6.74 0.65 -7.27
CA ALA A 68 -7.22 -0.22 -6.18
C ALA A 68 -6.48 -1.56 -6.13
N ASP A 69 -6.11 -2.11 -7.29
CA ASP A 69 -5.54 -3.45 -7.42
C ASP A 69 -4.03 -3.45 -7.78
N LEU A 70 -3.40 -2.28 -7.91
CA LEU A 70 -1.96 -2.11 -8.20
C LEU A 70 -1.46 -2.96 -9.38
N PRO A 71 -2.08 -2.85 -10.58
CA PRO A 71 -1.67 -3.61 -11.76
C PRO A 71 -0.20 -3.39 -12.14
N GLU A 72 0.34 -2.20 -11.83
CA GLU A 72 1.72 -1.83 -12.12
C GLU A 72 2.73 -2.71 -11.36
N ALA A 73 2.38 -3.20 -10.18
CA ALA A 73 3.18 -4.16 -9.43
C ALA A 73 2.79 -5.60 -9.78
N HIS A 74 1.52 -5.86 -10.10
CA HIS A 74 1.03 -7.21 -10.38
C HIS A 74 1.70 -7.84 -11.61
N VAL A 75 1.80 -7.09 -12.71
CA VAL A 75 2.38 -7.54 -13.98
C VAL A 75 3.85 -7.97 -13.84
N PRO A 76 4.78 -7.13 -13.34
CA PRO A 76 6.17 -7.54 -13.21
C PRO A 76 6.33 -8.70 -12.22
N ILE A 77 5.57 -8.73 -11.14
CA ILE A 77 5.68 -9.82 -10.16
C ILE A 77 5.24 -11.15 -10.76
N ALA A 78 4.11 -11.19 -11.47
CA ALA A 78 3.64 -12.39 -12.16
C ALA A 78 4.61 -12.83 -13.27
N ALA A 79 5.16 -11.87 -14.02
CA ALA A 79 6.19 -12.14 -15.01
C ALA A 79 7.46 -12.72 -14.36
N GLY A 80 7.87 -12.22 -13.20
CA GLY A 80 9.00 -12.75 -12.43
C GLY A 80 8.80 -14.22 -12.04
N VAL A 81 7.59 -14.58 -11.57
CA VAL A 81 7.24 -15.99 -11.29
C VAL A 81 7.34 -16.85 -12.55
N ALA A 82 6.79 -16.38 -13.69
CA ALA A 82 6.84 -17.11 -14.95
C ALA A 82 8.28 -17.30 -15.47
N LEU A 83 9.11 -16.25 -15.40
CA LEU A 83 10.53 -16.32 -15.77
C LEU A 83 11.30 -17.28 -14.88
N THR A 84 11.01 -17.28 -13.57
CA THR A 84 11.62 -18.22 -12.62
C THR A 84 11.25 -19.66 -12.95
N ALA A 85 9.97 -19.91 -13.25
CA ALA A 85 9.49 -21.24 -13.62
C ALA A 85 10.08 -21.72 -14.96
N TRP A 86 10.26 -20.81 -15.92
CA TRP A 86 10.85 -21.12 -17.23
C TRP A 86 12.36 -21.36 -17.15
N GLY A 87 13.08 -20.54 -16.39
CA GLY A 87 14.53 -20.65 -16.24
C GLY A 87 14.96 -21.80 -15.33
N SER A 88 14.09 -22.24 -14.42
CA SER A 88 14.40 -23.35 -13.52
C SER A 88 14.56 -24.64 -14.32
N SER A 89 15.79 -25.16 -14.39
CA SER A 89 16.14 -26.43 -15.01
C SER A 89 15.56 -27.67 -14.29
N GLY A 90 14.81 -27.48 -13.21
CA GLY A 90 14.25 -28.55 -12.38
C GLY A 90 15.16 -29.03 -11.25
N ASP A 91 16.40 -28.55 -11.17
CA ASP A 91 17.39 -28.99 -10.16
C ASP A 91 17.08 -28.51 -8.75
N SER A 92 16.35 -27.40 -8.61
CA SER A 92 16.00 -26.83 -7.31
C SER A 92 14.66 -26.11 -7.34
N TRP A 93 13.84 -26.44 -6.35
CA TRP A 93 12.55 -25.83 -6.06
C TRP A 93 12.67 -24.49 -5.31
N LEU A 94 13.87 -24.16 -4.81
CA LEU A 94 14.09 -22.95 -4.01
C LEU A 94 13.73 -21.67 -4.77
N PRO A 95 14.20 -21.41 -6.01
CA PRO A 95 13.91 -20.14 -6.68
C PRO A 95 12.41 -19.95 -6.92
N LEU A 96 11.74 -21.00 -7.41
CA LEU A 96 10.30 -20.97 -7.65
C LEU A 96 9.52 -20.75 -6.36
N SER A 97 9.93 -21.39 -5.26
CA SER A 97 9.30 -21.19 -3.95
C SER A 97 9.42 -19.75 -3.46
N LEU A 98 10.61 -19.14 -3.59
CA LEU A 98 10.82 -17.73 -3.20
C LEU A 98 9.99 -16.76 -4.06
N ALA A 99 9.89 -17.03 -5.36
CA ALA A 99 9.06 -16.24 -6.25
C ALA A 99 7.57 -16.34 -5.91
N LEU A 100 7.09 -17.56 -5.64
CA LEU A 100 5.71 -17.81 -5.21
C LEU A 100 5.41 -17.18 -3.85
N ILE A 101 6.31 -17.26 -2.87
CA ILE A 101 6.15 -16.60 -1.56
C ILE A 101 6.02 -15.08 -1.75
N SER A 102 6.84 -14.49 -2.61
CA SER A 102 6.79 -13.05 -2.91
C SER A 102 5.45 -12.66 -3.54
N TYR A 103 4.95 -13.48 -4.46
CA TYR A 103 3.68 -13.25 -5.13
C TYR A 103 2.46 -13.47 -4.22
N VAL A 104 2.43 -14.55 -3.43
CA VAL A 104 1.38 -14.79 -2.43
C VAL A 104 1.36 -13.66 -1.41
N GLY A 105 2.53 -13.22 -0.96
CA GLY A 105 2.68 -12.03 -0.13
C GLY A 105 2.03 -10.82 -0.80
N PHE A 106 2.34 -10.55 -2.06
CA PHE A 106 1.72 -9.45 -2.83
C PHE A 106 0.18 -9.57 -2.91
N LEU A 107 -0.34 -10.77 -3.18
CA LEU A 107 -1.79 -11.01 -3.24
C LEU A 107 -2.48 -10.70 -1.91
N LEU A 108 -1.89 -11.17 -0.80
CA LEU A 108 -2.37 -10.84 0.55
C LEU A 108 -2.33 -9.33 0.82
N TYR A 109 -1.34 -8.63 0.26
CA TYR A 109 -1.21 -7.19 0.42
C TYR A 109 -2.38 -6.47 -0.27
N VAL A 110 -2.62 -6.78 -1.54
CA VAL A 110 -3.66 -6.16 -2.36
C VAL A 110 -5.05 -6.51 -1.86
N TYR A 111 -5.35 -7.79 -1.71
CA TYR A 111 -6.72 -8.27 -1.50
C TYR A 111 -7.14 -8.30 -0.03
N TRP A 112 -6.22 -8.30 0.93
CA TRP A 112 -6.56 -8.37 2.36
C TRP A 112 -6.04 -7.19 3.18
N TYR A 113 -4.72 -6.95 3.19
CA TYR A 113 -4.14 -5.89 4.03
C TYR A 113 -4.69 -4.52 3.63
N SER A 114 -4.60 -4.17 2.34
CA SER A 114 -4.88 -2.82 1.85
C SER A 114 -6.38 -2.45 1.84
N ARG A 115 -7.26 -3.44 2.00
CA ARG A 115 -8.72 -3.25 2.04
C ARG A 115 -9.20 -3.02 3.47
N TYR A 116 -9.38 -1.76 3.84
CA TYR A 116 -9.87 -1.36 5.18
C TYR A 116 -11.39 -1.18 5.27
N GLY A 117 -12.14 -1.49 4.19
CA GLY A 117 -13.60 -1.44 4.20
C GLY A 117 -14.12 -0.08 4.68
N ARG A 118 -13.48 1.02 4.23
CA ARG A 118 -13.92 2.37 4.56
C ARG A 118 -15.39 2.51 4.14
N LEU A 119 -16.27 2.68 5.13
CA LEU A 119 -17.66 3.00 4.87
C LEU A 119 -17.68 4.33 4.13
N LYS A 120 -18.31 4.34 2.96
CA LYS A 120 -18.54 5.58 2.23
C LYS A 120 -19.44 6.43 3.11
N SER A 121 -18.99 7.63 3.48
CA SER A 121 -19.87 8.55 4.21
C SER A 121 -21.00 8.95 3.27
N GLU A 122 -22.25 8.68 3.67
CA GLU A 122 -23.42 9.07 2.88
C GLU A 122 -23.49 10.59 2.70
N SER A 123 -22.92 11.35 3.65
CA SER A 123 -22.85 12.81 3.62
C SER A 123 -21.73 13.37 2.74
N LEU A 124 -20.65 12.61 2.49
CA LEU A 124 -19.51 13.06 1.67
C LEU A 124 -19.51 12.34 0.32
N THR A 125 -20.13 12.99 -0.66
CA THR A 125 -20.16 12.50 -2.05
C THR A 125 -19.38 13.43 -2.96
N VAL A 126 -18.51 12.86 -3.79
CA VAL A 126 -17.70 13.63 -4.74
C VAL A 126 -18.62 14.42 -5.68
N GLY A 127 -18.32 15.70 -5.86
CA GLY A 127 -19.14 16.60 -6.68
C GLY A 127 -20.31 17.25 -5.94
N LYS A 128 -20.62 16.83 -4.71
CA LYS A 128 -21.58 17.53 -3.85
C LYS A 128 -20.88 18.56 -2.95
N PRO A 129 -21.58 19.63 -2.58
CA PRO A 129 -21.14 20.59 -1.57
C PRO A 129 -20.84 19.89 -0.24
N LEU A 130 -19.89 20.44 0.52
CA LEU A 130 -19.51 19.91 1.82
C LEU A 130 -20.70 20.05 2.80
N PRO A 131 -21.11 18.98 3.50
CA PRO A 131 -22.24 19.03 4.44
C PRO A 131 -21.90 19.91 5.64
N ALA A 132 -22.94 20.45 6.29
CA ALA A 132 -22.77 21.31 7.46
C ALA A 132 -22.08 20.54 8.58
N PHE A 133 -21.12 21.18 9.25
CA PHE A 133 -20.39 20.58 10.37
C PHE A 133 -19.89 21.64 11.33
N THR A 134 -19.62 21.23 12.55
CA THR A 134 -19.16 22.12 13.63
C THR A 134 -17.76 21.69 14.07
N LEU A 135 -16.89 22.66 14.33
CA LEU A 135 -15.58 22.45 14.94
C LEU A 135 -15.69 22.73 16.44
N THR A 136 -15.16 21.81 17.24
CA THR A 136 -15.09 21.92 18.70
C THR A 136 -13.66 21.84 19.19
N ASP A 137 -13.36 22.56 20.26
CA ASP A 137 -12.08 22.44 20.97
C ASP A 137 -11.95 21.14 21.76
N LYS A 138 -10.80 20.95 22.42
CA LYS A 138 -10.51 19.76 23.24
C LYS A 138 -11.41 19.66 24.46
N GLN A 139 -12.06 20.75 24.86
CA GLN A 139 -12.99 20.86 25.97
C GLN A 139 -14.46 20.70 25.52
N GLY A 140 -14.70 20.56 24.22
CA GLY A 140 -16.03 20.42 23.61
C GLY A 140 -16.73 21.74 23.31
N THR A 141 -16.06 22.89 23.46
CA THR A 141 -16.62 24.20 23.12
C THR A 141 -16.66 24.36 21.61
N VAL A 142 -17.79 24.79 21.06
CA VAL A 142 -17.90 25.11 19.63
C VAL A 142 -17.07 26.35 19.33
N VAL A 143 -16.10 26.21 18.44
CA VAL A 143 -15.22 27.31 18.00
C VAL A 143 -15.62 27.85 16.64
N TRP A 144 -16.28 27.05 15.80
CA TRP A 144 -16.71 27.46 14.46
C TRP A 144 -17.76 26.50 13.87
N THR A 145 -18.60 27.01 12.95
CA THR A 145 -19.63 26.23 12.26
C THR A 145 -19.60 26.49 10.76
N HIS A 146 -19.61 25.42 9.97
CA HIS A 146 -19.92 25.45 8.54
C HIS A 146 -21.41 25.19 8.33
N GLU A 147 -22.10 26.11 7.66
CA GLU A 147 -23.46 25.89 7.15
C GLU A 147 -23.44 25.84 5.62
N THR A 148 -24.03 24.78 5.06
CA THR A 148 -24.07 24.52 3.60
C THR A 148 -25.15 25.34 2.87
N ASP A 149 -25.84 26.25 3.54
CA ASP A 149 -27.05 26.93 3.03
C ASP A 149 -26.81 27.75 1.75
N ASN A 150 -25.54 28.04 1.42
CA ASN A 150 -25.16 28.70 0.18
C ASN A 150 -24.19 27.86 -0.67
N TYR A 151 -24.76 26.98 -1.50
CA TYR A 151 -24.04 26.13 -2.46
C TYR A 151 -23.15 26.86 -3.46
N ARG A 152 -23.30 28.19 -3.60
CA ARG A 152 -22.47 29.02 -4.49
C ARG A 152 -21.13 29.40 -3.89
N VAL A 153 -20.97 29.29 -2.57
CA VAL A 153 -19.74 29.65 -1.87
C VAL A 153 -19.08 28.38 -1.38
N ARG A 154 -18.04 27.96 -2.10
CA ARG A 154 -17.14 26.89 -1.64
C ARG A 154 -16.13 27.52 -0.67
N PRO A 155 -16.07 27.10 0.61
CA PRO A 155 -15.02 27.58 1.50
C PRO A 155 -13.67 27.05 1.00
N GLU A 156 -12.67 27.93 0.97
CA GLU A 156 -11.29 27.55 0.69
C GLU A 156 -10.75 26.68 1.84
N PRO A 157 -9.86 25.71 1.57
CA PRO A 157 -9.23 24.89 2.61
C PRO A 157 -8.59 25.72 3.72
N GLU A 158 -8.07 26.90 3.38
CA GLU A 158 -7.37 27.79 4.31
C GLU A 158 -8.28 28.30 5.44
N THR A 159 -9.56 28.57 5.15
CA THR A 159 -10.53 29.01 6.16
C THR A 159 -10.67 28.00 7.30
N PHE A 160 -10.64 26.70 6.98
CA PHE A 160 -10.69 25.65 8.00
C PHE A 160 -9.37 25.52 8.75
N LEU A 161 -8.24 25.67 8.04
CA LEU A 161 -6.91 25.52 8.63
C LEU A 161 -6.59 26.63 9.63
N GLU A 162 -7.04 27.86 9.39
CA GLU A 162 -6.91 28.97 10.34
C GLU A 162 -7.59 28.66 11.67
N VAL A 163 -8.84 28.19 11.60
CA VAL A 163 -9.61 27.81 12.79
C VAL A 163 -8.93 26.65 13.50
N ILE A 164 -8.53 25.59 12.79
CA ILE A 164 -7.91 24.40 13.42
C ILE A 164 -6.58 24.73 14.10
N ARG A 165 -5.79 25.66 13.55
CA ARG A 165 -4.51 26.08 14.16
C ARG A 165 -4.68 26.90 15.43
N ALA A 166 -5.86 27.50 15.64
CA ALA A 166 -6.16 28.32 16.81
C ALA A 166 -6.61 27.52 18.04
N ILE A 167 -6.67 26.18 17.96
CA ILE A 167 -7.22 25.26 18.97
C ILE A 167 -6.15 24.23 19.41
#